data_AF-A0A1H7W7M7-F1
#
_entry.id   AF-A0A1H7W7M7-F1
#
_cell.length_a   1.000
_cell.length_b   1.000
_cell.length_c   1.000
_cell.angle_alpha   90.00
_cell.angle_beta   90.00
_cell.angle_gamma   90.00
#
_symmetry.space_group_name_H-M   'P 1'
#
loop_
_entity.id
_entity.type
_entity.pdbx_description
1 polymer ?
#
loop_
_entity_poly.entity_id
_entity_poly.type
_entity_poly.pdbx_seq_one_letter_code
_entity_poly.pdbx_strand_id
1 'polypeptide(L)'
;MKKLITFLVFIFTMQNMIAQSLQFYTGKRDFIPIEILMEDGSTKKGFAQDFMLPDVATFSIMGKGPKYANLDRKDVKFKTLKSDTEIQSIPVSDIKSLIYTNEETQEHFQLDKRLVKDINNDLEMESEGKVLMLPLMEKGPINLYGYRSMMCKADFGDNFAVGSNGGEDNCQLTYVMIYLSKPDETYAVAPVDYSSLSPLALLNMKTLYKKFYKAYEIVGADCPEFLKKVDEARQNDYFSNKTFRENKKATDAERKALLKGKKGAEASRINMKYRTELFTNIYKKLIDDYKESCK
;
A
#
# COMPACT_ATOMS: atom_id res chain seq x y z
N MET A 1 -8.17 -41.37 -15.73
CA MET A 1 -6.71 -41.12 -15.83
C MET A 1 -6.33 -40.06 -16.86
N LYS A 2 -6.72 -40.16 -18.14
CA LYS A 2 -6.39 -39.13 -19.16
C LYS A 2 -6.77 -37.69 -18.77
N LYS A 3 -7.98 -37.45 -18.25
CA LYS A 3 -8.44 -36.12 -17.79
C LYS A 3 -7.63 -35.56 -16.60
N LEU A 4 -7.15 -36.44 -15.71
CA LEU A 4 -6.34 -36.05 -14.56
C LEU A 4 -4.91 -35.64 -14.99
N ILE A 5 -4.35 -36.37 -15.95
CA ILE A 5 -3.05 -36.05 -16.55
C ILE A 5 -3.13 -34.72 -17.32
N THR A 6 -4.20 -34.48 -18.09
CA THR A 6 -4.38 -33.20 -18.79
C THR A 6 -4.53 -32.02 -17.81
N PHE A 7 -5.23 -32.22 -16.69
CA PHE A 7 -5.36 -31.20 -15.65
C PHE A 7 -4.04 -30.93 -14.90
N LEU A 8 -3.29 -31.99 -14.57
CA LEU A 8 -1.96 -31.86 -13.95
C LEU A 8 -0.95 -31.20 -14.89
N VAL A 9 -0.95 -31.55 -16.18
CA VAL A 9 -0.11 -30.90 -17.19
C VAL A 9 -0.51 -29.43 -17.34
N PHE A 10 -1.81 -29.09 -17.31
CA PHE A 10 -2.27 -27.70 -17.35
C PHE A 10 -1.82 -26.90 -16.11
N ILE A 11 -1.85 -27.51 -14.91
CA ILE A 11 -1.34 -26.88 -13.69
C ILE A 11 0.19 -26.67 -13.76
N PHE A 12 0.95 -27.67 -14.22
CA PHE A 12 2.40 -27.58 -14.35
C PHE A 12 2.84 -26.62 -15.45
N THR A 13 2.11 -26.48 -16.55
CA THR A 13 2.41 -25.48 -17.59
C THR A 13 2.03 -24.06 -17.17
N MET A 14 0.95 -23.89 -16.39
CA MET A 14 0.61 -22.60 -15.78
C MET A 14 1.68 -22.10 -14.79
N GLN A 15 2.35 -22.99 -14.06
CA GLN A 15 3.44 -22.63 -13.15
C GLN A 15 4.69 -22.11 -13.89
N ASN A 16 4.97 -22.63 -15.09
CA ASN A 16 6.13 -22.21 -15.90
C ASN A 16 5.86 -20.95 -16.75
N MET A 17 4.60 -20.56 -16.92
CA MET A 17 4.20 -19.31 -17.59
C MET A 17 4.21 -18.10 -16.65
N ILE A 18 4.38 -18.32 -15.34
CA ILE A 18 4.60 -17.27 -14.34
C ILE A 18 6.11 -17.24 -14.06
N ALA A 19 6.88 -16.77 -15.03
CA ALA A 19 8.29 -16.48 -14.82
C ALA A 19 8.41 -15.40 -13.73
N GLN A 20 9.16 -15.71 -12.68
CA GLN A 20 9.48 -14.76 -11.63
C GLN A 20 10.39 -13.68 -12.23
N SER A 21 9.85 -12.52 -12.59
CA SER A 21 10.70 -11.35 -12.82
C SER A 21 11.17 -10.85 -11.45
N LEU A 22 12.37 -11.26 -11.06
CA LEU A 22 13.17 -10.54 -10.08
C LEU A 22 13.87 -9.40 -10.82
N GLN A 23 13.13 -8.31 -11.06
CA GLN A 23 13.77 -7.06 -11.37
C GLN A 23 14.31 -6.48 -10.06
N PHE A 24 15.57 -6.76 -9.79
CA PHE A 24 16.37 -5.76 -9.11
C PHE A 24 16.47 -4.56 -10.03
N TYR A 25 16.08 -3.38 -9.55
CA TYR A 25 16.73 -2.16 -10.00
C TYR A 25 18.20 -2.32 -9.57
N THR A 26 19.08 -2.75 -10.48
CA THR A 26 20.49 -3.04 -10.21
C THR A 26 21.37 -1.78 -10.20
N GLY A 27 20.80 -0.60 -10.45
CA GLY A 27 21.45 0.68 -10.20
C GLY A 27 21.35 1.08 -8.73
N LYS A 28 22.40 1.69 -8.16
CA LYS A 28 22.27 2.42 -6.88
C LYS A 28 21.26 3.54 -7.11
N ARG A 29 20.12 3.52 -6.39
CA ARG A 29 19.15 4.62 -6.48
C ARG A 29 19.82 5.93 -6.05
N ASP A 30 19.47 7.02 -6.73
CA ASP A 30 20.02 8.32 -6.43
C ASP A 30 19.66 8.77 -5.02
N PHE A 31 20.54 9.60 -4.45
CA PHE A 31 20.31 10.28 -3.19
C PHE A 31 19.34 11.44 -3.43
N ILE A 32 18.16 11.38 -2.81
CA ILE A 32 17.12 12.42 -2.91
C ILE A 32 17.10 13.28 -1.64
N PRO A 33 16.77 14.58 -1.74
CA PRO A 33 16.68 15.43 -0.55
C PRO A 33 15.63 14.89 0.42
N ILE A 34 15.91 14.91 1.71
CA ILE A 34 14.98 14.40 2.73
C ILE A 34 15.15 15.15 4.05
N GLU A 35 14.07 15.22 4.80
CA GLU A 35 14.07 15.57 6.21
C GLU A 35 13.76 14.33 7.05
N ILE A 36 14.60 14.04 8.03
CA ILE A 36 14.46 12.92 8.96
C ILE A 36 14.07 13.50 10.30
N LEU A 37 12.85 13.21 10.76
CA LEU A 37 12.43 13.47 12.13
C LEU A 37 12.88 12.28 12.98
N MET A 38 13.73 12.56 13.96
CA MET A 38 14.29 11.57 14.88
C MET A 38 13.34 11.32 16.05
N GLU A 39 13.51 10.19 16.76
CA GLU A 39 12.73 9.86 17.96
C GLU A 39 12.96 10.84 19.11
N ASP A 40 14.15 11.45 19.19
CA ASP A 40 14.46 12.49 20.18
C ASP A 40 13.83 13.86 19.85
N GLY A 41 13.10 13.96 18.74
CA GLY A 41 12.45 15.19 18.27
C GLY A 41 13.36 16.11 17.44
N SER A 42 14.65 15.76 17.26
CA SER A 42 15.54 16.50 16.37
C SER A 42 15.23 16.22 14.90
N THR A 43 15.60 17.16 14.03
CA THR A 43 15.42 17.01 12.57
C THR A 43 16.78 17.05 11.88
N LYS A 44 17.05 16.07 11.02
CA LYS A 44 18.21 16.05 10.13
C LYS A 44 17.77 16.32 8.70
N LYS A 45 18.37 17.30 8.03
CA LYS A 45 18.16 17.56 6.60
C LYS A 45 19.38 17.12 5.81
N GLY A 46 19.15 16.48 4.68
CA GLY A 46 20.23 16.00 3.82
C GLY A 46 19.66 15.17 2.68
N PHE A 47 20.32 14.09 2.33
CA PHE A 47 19.95 13.24 1.22
C PHE A 47 19.90 11.78 1.64
N ALA A 48 18.84 11.06 1.26
CA ALA A 48 18.72 9.63 1.51
C ALA A 48 18.69 8.82 0.21
N GLN A 49 19.29 7.65 0.25
CA GLN A 49 19.21 6.63 -0.79
C GLN A 49 18.09 5.62 -0.47
N ASP A 50 17.54 4.98 -1.50
CA ASP A 50 16.52 3.92 -1.38
C ASP A 50 15.20 4.39 -0.73
N PHE A 51 14.94 5.70 -0.73
CA PHE A 51 13.62 6.24 -0.45
C PHE A 51 12.68 5.83 -1.59
N MET A 52 11.64 5.06 -1.26
CA MET A 52 10.59 4.75 -2.23
C MET A 52 9.63 5.92 -2.18
N LEU A 53 9.55 6.65 -3.30
CA LEU A 53 8.51 7.66 -3.47
C LEU A 53 7.14 6.99 -3.25
N PRO A 54 6.27 7.64 -2.45
CA PRO A 54 5.33 6.93 -1.60
C PRO A 54 4.03 6.65 -2.31
N ASP A 55 4.06 5.79 -3.30
CA ASP A 55 2.79 5.38 -3.89
C ASP A 55 2.88 4.09 -4.68
N VAL A 56 4.05 3.53 -5.01
CA VAL A 56 4.12 2.30 -5.80
C VAL A 56 5.10 1.30 -5.23
N ALA A 57 4.58 0.15 -4.81
CA ALA A 57 5.34 -1.08 -4.72
C ALA A 57 5.04 -1.94 -5.96
N THR A 58 6.06 -2.21 -6.77
CA THR A 58 5.95 -3.09 -7.93
C THR A 58 6.23 -4.53 -7.51
N PHE A 59 5.33 -5.44 -7.88
CA PHE A 59 5.49 -6.87 -7.64
C PHE A 59 5.34 -7.63 -8.95
N SER A 60 6.21 -8.62 -9.14
CA SER A 60 6.07 -9.58 -10.23
C SER A 60 5.01 -10.64 -9.96
N ILE A 61 4.57 -10.80 -8.70
CA ILE A 61 3.63 -11.83 -8.26
C ILE A 61 2.75 -11.27 -7.12
N MET A 62 1.44 -11.54 -7.18
CA MET A 62 0.47 -11.22 -6.12
C MET A 62 0.83 -11.94 -4.80
N GLY A 63 0.76 -11.24 -3.66
CA GLY A 63 0.96 -11.84 -2.32
C GLY A 63 2.36 -11.66 -1.70
N LYS A 64 3.23 -10.84 -2.28
CA LYS A 64 4.53 -10.51 -1.67
C LYS A 64 4.38 -9.28 -0.78
N GLY A 65 4.46 -9.48 0.54
CA GLY A 65 4.16 -8.48 1.58
C GLY A 65 5.15 -7.31 1.73
N PRO A 66 5.14 -6.62 2.90
CA PRO A 66 5.82 -5.33 3.15
C PRO A 66 7.31 -5.28 2.80
N LYS A 67 8.00 -6.43 2.90
CA LYS A 67 9.44 -6.58 2.60
C LYS A 67 9.81 -6.18 1.19
N TYR A 68 8.92 -6.44 0.22
CA TYR A 68 9.17 -6.12 -1.18
C TYR A 68 8.83 -4.66 -1.52
N ALA A 69 8.08 -3.99 -0.64
CA ALA A 69 7.86 -2.54 -0.67
C ALA A 69 8.94 -1.76 0.13
N ASN A 70 9.97 -2.44 0.64
CA ASN A 70 11.05 -1.87 1.46
C ASN A 70 10.53 -1.04 2.65
N LEU A 71 9.41 -1.47 3.23
CA LEU A 71 8.79 -0.83 4.40
C LEU A 71 9.42 -1.34 5.70
N ASP A 72 9.96 -2.57 5.71
CA ASP A 72 10.65 -3.21 6.84
C ASP A 72 12.16 -2.89 6.88
N ARG A 73 12.56 -1.77 6.27
CA ARG A 73 13.95 -1.31 6.23
C ARG A 73 14.51 -1.21 7.66
N LYS A 74 15.79 -1.57 7.81
CA LYS A 74 16.50 -1.52 9.10
C LYS A 74 17.22 -0.20 9.32
N ASP A 75 17.69 0.41 8.24
CA ASP A 75 18.46 1.64 8.25
C ASP A 75 18.15 2.50 7.02
N VAL A 76 18.53 3.78 7.12
CA VAL A 76 18.48 4.77 6.05
C VAL A 76 19.91 5.22 5.76
N LYS A 77 20.35 5.02 4.53
CA LYS A 77 21.62 5.56 4.02
C LYS A 77 21.47 7.06 3.77
N PHE A 78 22.26 7.86 4.46
CA PHE A 78 22.13 9.30 4.55
C PHE A 78 23.45 10.02 4.24
N LYS A 79 23.33 11.19 3.62
CA LYS A 79 24.40 12.17 3.42
C LYS A 79 23.93 13.54 3.86
N THR A 80 24.79 14.33 4.50
CA THR A 80 24.44 15.71 4.86
C THR A 80 24.37 16.58 3.61
N LEU A 81 25.36 16.44 2.72
CA LEU A 81 25.42 17.12 1.43
C LEU A 81 25.46 16.09 0.28
N LYS A 82 24.89 16.45 -0.87
CA LYS A 82 24.85 15.57 -2.05
C LYS A 82 26.25 15.16 -2.54
N SER A 83 27.23 16.06 -2.36
CA SER A 83 28.63 15.87 -2.73
C SER A 83 29.42 14.98 -1.76
N ASP A 84 28.89 14.67 -0.58
CA ASP A 84 29.62 13.89 0.41
C ASP A 84 29.92 12.48 -0.13
N THR A 85 31.12 12.00 0.11
CA THR A 85 31.54 10.64 -0.27
C THR A 85 31.21 9.63 0.82
N GLU A 86 31.19 10.06 2.07
CA GLU A 86 30.81 9.25 3.22
C GLU A 86 29.28 9.06 3.27
N ILE A 87 28.85 7.83 3.54
CA ILE A 87 27.43 7.48 3.70
C ILE A 87 27.23 7.07 5.15
N GLN A 88 26.40 7.82 5.87
CA GLN A 88 25.98 7.48 7.22
C GLN A 88 24.81 6.49 7.15
N SER A 89 24.80 5.47 7.99
CA SER A 89 23.66 4.58 8.15
C SER A 89 22.92 4.99 9.43
N ILE A 90 21.68 5.46 9.28
CA ILE A 90 20.83 5.86 10.41
C ILE A 90 19.85 4.72 10.70
N PRO A 91 19.91 4.09 11.89
CA PRO A 91 18.97 3.03 12.27
C PRO A 91 17.52 3.53 12.29
N VAL A 92 16.59 2.71 11.79
CA VAL A 92 15.15 3.03 11.81
C VAL A 92 14.60 3.07 13.23
N SER A 93 15.25 2.41 14.19
CA SER A 93 14.93 2.56 15.62
C SER A 93 14.97 4.03 16.07
N ASP A 94 15.82 4.85 15.46
CA ASP A 94 16.08 6.22 15.86
C ASP A 94 15.26 7.23 15.04
N ILE A 95 14.57 6.75 13.99
CA ILE A 95 13.80 7.55 13.06
C ILE A 95 12.32 7.46 13.42
N LYS A 96 11.66 8.60 13.55
CA LYS A 96 10.21 8.71 13.73
C LYS A 96 9.49 8.84 12.38
N SER A 97 9.98 9.74 11.52
CA SER A 97 9.40 10.00 10.20
C SER A 97 10.47 10.39 9.19
N LEU A 98 10.19 10.09 7.92
CA LEU A 98 10.96 10.52 6.76
C LEU A 98 10.07 11.38 5.88
N ILE A 99 10.54 12.56 5.50
CA ILE A 99 9.76 13.55 4.76
C ILE A 99 10.54 13.95 3.51
N TYR A 100 9.96 13.68 2.35
CA TYR A 100 10.45 14.14 1.06
C TYR A 100 9.53 15.25 0.55
N THR A 101 10.11 16.28 -0.07
CA THR A 101 9.35 17.31 -0.77
C THR A 101 9.79 17.28 -2.22
N ASN A 102 8.87 17.06 -3.13
CA ASN A 102 9.15 17.12 -4.55
C ASN A 102 9.47 18.57 -4.95
N GLU A 103 10.66 18.80 -5.50
CA GLU A 103 11.10 20.14 -5.86
C GLU A 103 10.26 20.76 -6.99
N GLU A 104 9.74 19.95 -7.92
CA GLU A 104 8.94 20.40 -9.05
C GLU A 104 7.48 20.63 -8.68
N THR A 105 6.86 19.67 -7.97
CA THR A 105 5.43 19.72 -7.65
C THR A 105 5.13 20.35 -6.29
N GLN A 106 6.14 20.55 -5.45
CA GLN A 106 6.02 20.95 -4.03
C GLN A 106 5.18 19.97 -3.20
N GLU A 107 4.94 18.75 -3.70
CA GLU A 107 4.21 17.72 -2.96
C GLU A 107 5.06 17.16 -1.82
N HIS A 108 4.45 17.06 -0.64
CA HIS A 108 5.07 16.48 0.54
C HIS A 108 4.71 15.00 0.68
N PHE A 109 5.73 14.22 0.98
CA PHE A 109 5.69 12.77 0.99
C PHE A 109 6.28 12.28 2.31
N GLN A 110 5.43 11.73 3.17
CA GLN A 110 5.81 11.36 4.53
C GLN A 110 5.72 9.84 4.71
N LEU A 111 6.77 9.23 5.28
CA LEU A 111 6.75 7.87 5.78
C LEU A 111 6.91 7.92 7.30
N ASP A 112 5.98 7.31 8.02
CA ASP A 112 6.02 7.24 9.48
C ASP A 112 6.38 5.85 9.96
N LYS A 113 7.21 5.77 11.00
CA LYS A 113 7.47 4.51 11.68
C LYS A 113 6.23 4.09 12.47
N ARG A 114 5.71 2.90 12.21
CA ARG A 114 4.57 2.31 12.92
C ARG A 114 4.86 0.86 13.29
N LEU A 115 4.41 0.46 14.48
CA LEU A 115 4.29 -0.94 14.86
C LEU A 115 3.00 -1.50 14.25
N VAL A 116 3.10 -2.22 13.14
CA VAL A 116 1.94 -2.82 12.49
C VAL A 116 1.53 -4.09 13.20
N LYS A 117 0.26 -4.15 13.60
CA LYS A 117 -0.36 -5.31 14.22
C LYS A 117 -1.47 -5.86 13.33
N ASP A 118 -1.46 -7.17 13.14
CA ASP A 118 -2.44 -7.86 12.32
C ASP A 118 -3.65 -8.29 13.17
N ILE A 119 -4.79 -8.52 12.52
CA ILE A 119 -5.97 -9.10 13.15
C ILE A 119 -6.02 -10.57 12.78
N ASN A 120 -5.98 -11.45 13.78
CA ASN A 120 -6.02 -12.89 13.57
C ASN A 120 -7.43 -13.36 13.14
N ASN A 121 -7.59 -14.66 12.88
CA ASN A 121 -8.89 -15.20 12.42
C ASN A 121 -9.97 -15.22 13.52
N ASP A 122 -9.56 -15.12 14.78
CA ASP A 122 -10.44 -15.00 15.95
C ASP A 122 -10.86 -13.54 16.23
N LEU A 123 -10.47 -12.61 15.34
CA LEU A 123 -10.73 -11.17 15.41
C LEU A 123 -10.04 -10.47 16.58
N GLU A 124 -8.95 -11.06 17.06
CA GLU A 124 -8.07 -10.47 18.06
C GLU A 124 -6.87 -9.82 17.39
N MET A 125 -6.38 -8.73 17.98
CA MET A 125 -5.16 -8.09 17.56
C MET A 125 -3.97 -8.93 18.02
N GLU A 126 -3.05 -9.23 17.11
CA GLU A 126 -1.81 -9.91 17.48
C GLU A 126 -0.97 -9.05 18.43
N SER A 127 -0.43 -9.69 19.48
CA SER A 127 0.39 -9.03 20.49
C SER A 127 1.75 -8.60 19.91
N GLU A 128 2.32 -9.47 19.09
CA GLU A 128 3.54 -9.21 18.33
C GLU A 128 3.21 -8.38 17.08
N GLY A 129 4.03 -7.37 16.80
CA GLY A 129 3.88 -6.50 15.64
C GLY A 129 5.18 -6.37 14.85
N LYS A 130 5.08 -5.75 13.67
CA LYS A 130 6.22 -5.51 12.78
C LYS A 130 6.44 -4.01 12.64
N VAL A 131 7.67 -3.56 12.89
CA VAL A 131 8.03 -2.15 12.66
C VAL A 131 8.14 -1.90 11.16
N LEU A 132 7.30 -1.00 10.63
CA LEU A 132 7.30 -0.60 9.22
C LEU A 132 7.36 0.93 9.09
N MET A 133 8.02 1.41 8.04
CA MET A 133 8.00 2.80 7.59
C MET A 133 6.85 2.98 6.59
N LEU A 134 5.68 3.37 7.07
CA LEU A 134 4.46 3.40 6.29
C LEU A 134 4.25 4.75 5.59
N PRO A 135 3.95 4.79 4.28
CA PRO A 135 3.65 6.04 3.60
C PRO A 135 2.29 6.60 4.04
N LEU A 136 2.27 7.87 4.43
CA LEU A 136 1.08 8.60 4.82
C LEU A 136 0.30 9.02 3.56
N MET A 137 -0.89 8.47 3.39
CA MET A 137 -1.78 8.82 2.28
C MET A 137 -2.71 9.98 2.64
N GLU A 138 -3.24 9.97 3.87
CA GLU A 138 -4.14 11.01 4.36
C GLU A 138 -3.97 11.21 5.86
N LYS A 139 -3.74 12.45 6.28
CA LYS A 139 -3.64 12.83 7.68
C LYS A 139 -5.01 13.25 8.21
N GLY A 140 -5.40 12.74 9.38
CA GLY A 140 -6.72 12.99 9.96
C GLY A 140 -6.83 12.56 11.41
N PRO A 141 -8.05 12.55 11.99
CA PRO A 141 -8.29 12.01 13.33
C PRO A 141 -7.99 10.51 13.41
N ILE A 142 -8.10 9.81 12.28
CA ILE A 142 -7.48 8.53 12.00
C ILE A 142 -6.60 8.75 10.77
N ASN A 143 -5.30 8.49 10.89
CA ASN A 143 -4.38 8.57 9.76
C ASN A 143 -4.56 7.35 8.86
N LEU A 144 -4.62 7.61 7.54
CA LEU A 144 -4.64 6.60 6.51
C LEU A 144 -3.22 6.44 5.95
N TYR A 145 -2.62 5.30 6.21
CA TYR A 145 -1.35 4.90 5.63
C TYR A 145 -1.57 3.85 4.54
N GLY A 146 -0.66 3.78 3.57
CA GLY A 146 -0.76 2.77 2.54
C GLY A 146 0.19 2.93 1.38
N TYR A 147 0.11 1.96 0.47
CA TYR A 147 0.87 1.96 -0.78
C TYR A 147 0.12 1.20 -1.87
N ARG A 148 0.32 1.59 -3.13
CA ARG A 148 -0.29 0.89 -4.27
C ARG A 148 0.53 -0.35 -4.62
N SER A 149 -0.12 -1.50 -4.70
CA SER A 149 0.46 -2.74 -5.20
C SER A 149 0.25 -2.84 -6.70
N MET A 150 1.34 -2.70 -7.44
CA MET A 150 1.35 -2.69 -8.91
C MET A 150 1.89 -4.01 -9.44
N MET A 151 1.21 -4.60 -10.42
CA MET A 151 1.68 -5.75 -11.17
C MET A 151 2.12 -5.29 -12.56
N CYS A 152 3.42 -5.34 -12.83
CA CYS A 152 3.98 -4.91 -14.10
C CYS A 152 4.11 -6.09 -15.07
N LYS A 153 3.72 -5.88 -16.33
CA LYS A 153 4.01 -6.83 -17.39
C LYS A 153 5.53 -6.92 -17.57
N ALA A 154 6.01 -8.14 -17.65
CA ALA A 154 7.34 -8.45 -18.13
C ALA A 154 7.47 -7.94 -19.59
N ASP A 155 8.51 -7.15 -19.85
CA ASP A 155 8.98 -6.80 -21.19
C ASP A 155 10.01 -7.85 -21.61
N PHE A 156 9.60 -8.74 -22.50
CA PHE A 156 10.50 -9.70 -23.14
C PHE A 156 10.95 -9.04 -24.44
N GLY A 157 12.08 -8.34 -24.42
CA GLY A 157 12.72 -7.88 -25.66
C GLY A 157 13.12 -9.05 -26.56
N ASP A 158 13.78 -8.77 -27.69
CA ASP A 158 14.27 -9.79 -28.64
C ASP A 158 15.32 -10.75 -28.04
N ASN A 159 15.81 -10.46 -26.84
CA ASN A 159 16.63 -11.35 -26.05
C ASN A 159 15.82 -11.77 -24.83
N PHE A 160 15.89 -13.06 -24.46
CA PHE A 160 15.21 -13.68 -23.30
C PHE A 160 15.56 -13.07 -21.91
N ALA A 161 16.12 -11.87 -21.86
CA ALA A 161 16.26 -11.06 -20.66
C ALA A 161 14.95 -10.29 -20.41
N VAL A 162 14.34 -10.57 -19.26
CA VAL A 162 13.10 -9.93 -18.84
C VAL A 162 13.43 -8.55 -18.26
N GLY A 163 13.27 -7.51 -19.06
CA GLY A 163 13.18 -6.15 -18.57
C GLY A 163 11.74 -5.84 -18.13
N SER A 164 11.55 -4.80 -17.34
CA SER A 164 10.35 -3.99 -17.39
C SER A 164 10.85 -2.57 -17.36
N ASN A 165 10.51 -1.83 -18.41
CA ASN A 165 10.67 -0.40 -18.42
C ASN A 165 9.61 0.07 -17.44
N GLY A 166 10.01 0.46 -16.22
CA GLY A 166 9.12 0.81 -15.10
C GLY A 166 8.22 2.04 -15.34
N GLY A 167 7.91 2.36 -16.60
CA GLY A 167 6.86 3.28 -16.97
C GLY A 167 5.50 2.73 -16.57
N GLU A 168 4.65 3.61 -16.04
CA GLU A 168 3.30 3.31 -15.56
C GLU A 168 2.42 2.62 -16.63
N ASP A 169 2.76 2.76 -17.90
CA ASP A 169 2.01 2.21 -19.05
C ASP A 169 1.99 0.67 -19.09
N ASN A 170 2.96 -0.01 -18.47
CA ASN A 170 3.03 -1.48 -18.43
C ASN A 170 2.63 -2.09 -17.08
N CYS A 171 2.20 -1.25 -16.13
CA CYS A 171 1.87 -1.68 -14.77
C CYS A 171 0.38 -1.52 -14.47
N GLN A 172 -0.20 -2.55 -13.86
CA GLN A 172 -1.59 -2.56 -13.45
C GLN A 172 -1.71 -2.51 -11.94
N LEU A 173 -2.50 -1.56 -11.42
CA LEU A 173 -2.90 -1.56 -10.01
C LEU A 173 -3.70 -2.83 -9.68
N THR A 174 -3.22 -3.55 -8.67
CA THR A 174 -3.83 -4.79 -8.18
C THR A 174 -4.70 -4.53 -6.95
N TYR A 175 -4.15 -3.85 -5.95
CA TYR A 175 -4.83 -3.40 -4.73
C TYR A 175 -4.04 -2.25 -4.11
N VAL A 176 -4.62 -1.60 -3.09
CA VAL A 176 -3.92 -0.66 -2.21
C VAL A 176 -3.87 -1.28 -0.83
N MET A 177 -2.67 -1.44 -0.26
CA MET A 177 -2.53 -1.83 1.14
C MET A 177 -2.86 -0.64 2.01
N ILE A 178 -3.68 -0.85 3.03
CA ILE A 178 -4.14 0.20 3.92
C ILE A 178 -3.82 -0.17 5.35
N TYR A 179 -3.36 0.82 6.12
CA TYR A 179 -3.19 0.75 7.56
C TYR A 179 -3.83 1.98 8.20
N LEU A 180 -4.45 1.76 9.35
CA LEU A 180 -5.13 2.78 10.15
C LEU A 180 -4.40 2.98 11.47
N SER A 181 -4.25 4.22 11.92
CA SER A 181 -3.56 4.56 13.16
C SER A 181 -4.01 5.93 13.64
N LYS A 182 -4.23 6.11 14.95
CA LYS A 182 -4.49 7.44 15.50
C LYS A 182 -3.21 8.29 15.54
N PRO A 183 -3.30 9.63 15.45
CA PRO A 183 -2.12 10.51 15.43
C PRO A 183 -1.17 10.38 16.62
N ASP A 184 -1.69 10.03 17.79
CA ASP A 184 -0.98 9.87 19.05
C ASP A 184 -0.55 8.42 19.34
N GLU A 185 -0.92 7.47 18.47
CA GLU A 185 -0.56 6.07 18.60
C GLU A 185 0.70 5.71 17.81
N THR A 186 1.49 4.78 18.37
CA THR A 186 2.70 4.26 17.71
C THR A 186 2.45 3.03 16.87
N TYR A 187 1.27 2.43 16.98
CA TYR A 187 0.88 1.24 16.23
C TYR A 187 -0.10 1.57 15.10
N ALA A 188 -0.17 0.69 14.11
CA ALA A 188 -1.15 0.75 13.03
C ALA A 188 -1.77 -0.63 12.81
N VAL A 189 -3.01 -0.65 12.34
CA VAL A 189 -3.77 -1.89 12.11
C VAL A 189 -4.11 -1.98 10.63
N ALA A 190 -3.84 -3.14 10.03
CA ALA A 190 -4.26 -3.43 8.66
C ALA A 190 -5.72 -3.93 8.65
N PRO A 191 -6.70 -3.20 8.09
CA PRO A 191 -8.08 -3.69 8.00
C PRO A 191 -8.21 -4.87 7.05
N VAL A 192 -7.34 -4.89 6.03
CA VAL A 192 -7.25 -5.95 5.04
C VAL A 192 -5.78 -6.21 4.75
N ASP A 193 -5.29 -7.38 5.17
CA ASP A 193 -3.96 -7.83 4.79
C ASP A 193 -4.04 -8.71 3.53
N TYR A 194 -3.91 -8.08 2.36
CA TYR A 194 -3.88 -8.79 1.08
C TYR A 194 -2.64 -9.67 0.92
N SER A 195 -1.58 -9.46 1.72
CA SER A 195 -0.33 -10.22 1.63
C SER A 195 -0.39 -11.57 2.34
N SER A 196 -1.29 -11.74 3.31
CA SER A 196 -1.59 -13.02 3.96
C SER A 196 -2.75 -13.79 3.31
N LEU A 197 -3.36 -13.25 2.24
CA LEU A 197 -4.44 -13.94 1.53
C LEU A 197 -3.91 -15.14 0.74
N SER A 198 -4.01 -16.32 1.36
CA SER A 198 -3.89 -17.59 0.64
C SER A 198 -5.07 -17.77 -0.34
N PRO A 199 -4.97 -18.65 -1.35
CA PRO A 199 -6.10 -19.02 -2.19
C PRO A 199 -7.32 -19.52 -1.39
N LEU A 200 -7.10 -20.13 -0.22
CA LEU A 200 -8.16 -20.52 0.71
C LEU A 200 -8.81 -19.31 1.40
N ALA A 201 -8.04 -18.27 1.72
CA ALA A 201 -8.55 -17.03 2.30
C ALA A 201 -9.45 -16.26 1.30
N LEU A 202 -9.17 -16.35 0.00
CA LEU A 202 -10.03 -15.81 -1.06
C LEU A 202 -11.41 -16.50 -1.13
N LEU A 203 -11.51 -17.76 -0.69
CA LEU A 203 -12.79 -18.47 -0.55
C LEU A 203 -13.57 -18.02 0.69
N ASN A 204 -12.89 -17.39 1.66
CA ASN A 204 -13.47 -16.94 2.93
C ASN A 204 -13.50 -15.39 3.04
N MET A 205 -14.05 -14.74 2.02
CA MET A 205 -14.25 -13.28 2.00
C MET A 205 -15.02 -12.75 3.23
N LYS A 206 -15.87 -13.58 3.85
CA LYS A 206 -16.60 -13.21 5.07
C LYS A 206 -15.66 -12.89 6.23
N THR A 207 -14.57 -13.64 6.39
CA THR A 207 -13.59 -13.38 7.46
C THR A 207 -12.84 -12.09 7.18
N LEU A 208 -12.50 -11.81 5.92
CA LEU A 208 -11.89 -10.56 5.51
C LEU A 208 -12.78 -9.35 5.86
N TYR A 209 -14.09 -9.46 5.59
CA TYR A 209 -15.04 -8.41 5.94
C TYR A 209 -15.13 -8.18 7.45
N LYS A 210 -15.09 -9.24 8.26
CA LYS A 210 -15.05 -9.10 9.72
C LYS A 210 -13.79 -8.38 10.20
N LYS A 211 -12.62 -8.72 9.66
CA LYS A 211 -11.35 -8.05 9.99
C LYS A 211 -11.37 -6.56 9.62
N PHE A 212 -11.97 -6.23 8.47
CA PHE A 212 -12.15 -4.83 8.06
C PHE A 212 -12.87 -4.01 9.14
N TYR A 213 -14.05 -4.44 9.58
CA TYR A 213 -14.79 -3.73 10.62
C TYR A 213 -14.06 -3.76 11.98
N LYS A 214 -13.41 -4.88 12.30
CA LYS A 214 -12.65 -5.02 13.54
C LYS A 214 -11.51 -4.01 13.66
N ALA A 215 -10.84 -3.68 12.55
CA ALA A 215 -9.80 -2.64 12.56
C ALA A 215 -10.36 -1.27 12.95
N TYR A 216 -11.55 -0.91 12.47
CA TYR A 216 -12.21 0.33 12.87
C TYR A 216 -12.69 0.30 14.32
N GLU A 217 -13.23 -0.84 14.80
CA GLU A 217 -13.58 -0.99 16.22
C GLU A 217 -12.38 -0.77 17.14
N ILE A 218 -11.21 -1.26 16.73
CA ILE A 218 -9.97 -1.12 17.49
C ILE A 218 -9.52 0.34 17.50
N VAL A 219 -9.38 0.96 16.33
CA VAL A 219 -8.79 2.31 16.20
C VAL A 219 -9.73 3.36 16.79
N GLY A 220 -11.05 3.16 16.69
CA GLY A 220 -12.06 4.06 17.25
C GLY A 220 -12.70 3.59 18.56
N ALA A 221 -12.03 2.72 19.31
CA ALA A 221 -12.55 2.13 20.55
C ALA A 221 -12.95 3.17 21.62
N ASP A 222 -12.37 4.37 21.56
CA ASP A 222 -12.61 5.51 22.43
C ASP A 222 -13.87 6.32 22.08
N CYS A 223 -14.56 5.99 20.99
CA CYS A 223 -15.72 6.74 20.53
C CYS A 223 -16.96 5.84 20.32
N PRO A 224 -17.82 5.69 21.36
CA PRO A 224 -19.00 4.82 21.29
C PRO A 224 -19.99 5.16 20.16
N GLU A 225 -20.18 6.44 19.83
CA GLU A 225 -21.07 6.85 18.73
C GLU A 225 -20.52 6.40 17.37
N PHE A 226 -19.20 6.46 17.18
CA PHE A 226 -18.57 5.90 16.00
C PHE A 226 -18.71 4.37 15.93
N LEU A 227 -18.58 3.66 17.05
CA LEU A 227 -18.77 2.21 17.07
C LEU A 227 -20.17 1.81 16.58
N LYS A 228 -21.21 2.62 16.87
CA LYS A 228 -22.55 2.43 16.29
C LYS A 228 -22.53 2.59 14.76
N LYS A 229 -21.79 3.56 14.22
CA LYS A 229 -21.61 3.74 12.76
C LYS A 229 -20.89 2.58 12.11
N VAL A 230 -19.87 2.02 12.77
CA VAL A 230 -19.20 0.80 12.31
C VAL A 230 -20.17 -0.38 12.26
N ASP A 231 -21.03 -0.53 13.27
CA ASP A 231 -22.06 -1.57 13.31
C ASP A 231 -23.16 -1.36 12.26
N GLU A 232 -23.64 -0.13 12.05
CA GLU A 232 -24.55 0.22 10.96
C GLU A 232 -23.94 -0.13 9.59
N ALA A 233 -22.67 0.21 9.37
CA ALA A 233 -21.96 -0.12 8.14
C ALA A 233 -21.78 -1.63 7.94
N ARG A 234 -21.61 -2.40 9.03
CA ARG A 234 -21.54 -3.86 9.01
C ARG A 234 -22.88 -4.49 8.63
N GLN A 235 -23.97 -4.01 9.21
CA GLN A 235 -25.32 -4.52 8.93
C GLN A 235 -25.78 -4.23 7.49
N ASN A 236 -25.29 -3.14 6.90
CA ASN A 236 -25.63 -2.72 5.54
C ASN A 236 -24.67 -3.28 4.46
N ASP A 237 -23.80 -4.25 4.79
CA ASP A 237 -22.83 -4.85 3.87
C ASP A 237 -21.94 -3.80 3.14
N TYR A 238 -21.58 -2.72 3.85
CA TYR A 238 -20.81 -1.61 3.29
C TYR A 238 -19.51 -2.07 2.64
N PHE A 239 -18.72 -2.89 3.34
CA PHE A 239 -17.51 -3.51 2.81
C PHE A 239 -17.83 -4.86 2.14
N SER A 240 -18.27 -4.79 0.89
CA SER A 240 -18.63 -5.99 0.12
C SER A 240 -18.28 -5.88 -1.38
N ASN A 241 -18.17 -7.03 -2.03
CA ASN A 241 -18.02 -7.12 -3.48
C ASN A 241 -19.15 -6.41 -4.26
N LYS A 242 -20.36 -6.33 -3.69
CA LYS A 242 -21.49 -5.64 -4.30
C LYS A 242 -21.24 -4.13 -4.32
N THR A 243 -20.96 -3.55 -3.15
CA THR A 243 -20.65 -2.11 -3.01
C THR A 243 -19.45 -1.72 -3.86
N PHE A 244 -18.40 -2.54 -3.89
CA PHE A 244 -17.23 -2.29 -4.74
C PHE A 244 -17.58 -2.22 -6.24
N ARG A 245 -18.47 -3.11 -6.72
CA ARG A 245 -18.93 -3.10 -8.12
C ARG A 245 -19.81 -1.89 -8.42
N GLU A 246 -20.65 -1.48 -7.48
CA GLU A 246 -21.53 -0.31 -7.61
C GLU A 246 -20.70 0.98 -7.67
N ASN A 247 -19.76 1.16 -6.74
CA ASN A 247 -18.82 2.29 -6.74
C ASN A 247 -18.02 2.36 -8.04
N LYS A 248 -17.50 1.21 -8.51
CA LYS A 248 -16.80 1.14 -9.79
C LYS A 248 -17.66 1.59 -10.96
N LYS A 249 -18.94 1.20 -10.99
CA LYS A 249 -19.88 1.61 -12.05
C LYS A 249 -20.18 3.11 -11.98
N ALA A 250 -20.38 3.65 -10.78
CA ALA A 250 -20.69 5.06 -10.58
C ALA A 250 -19.58 5.98 -11.12
N THR A 251 -18.32 5.60 -10.94
CA THR A 251 -17.17 6.41 -11.40
C THR A 251 -16.76 6.11 -12.85
N ASP A 252 -17.32 5.08 -13.49
CA ASP A 252 -16.85 4.63 -14.82
C ASP A 252 -17.21 5.60 -15.95
N ALA A 253 -18.36 6.28 -15.85
CA ALA A 253 -18.80 7.24 -16.86
C ALA A 253 -17.86 8.46 -16.91
N GLU A 254 -17.54 9.03 -15.75
CA GLU A 254 -16.61 10.16 -15.62
C GLU A 254 -15.20 9.76 -16.07
N ARG A 255 -14.70 8.60 -15.62
CA ARG A 255 -13.42 8.05 -16.06
C ARG A 255 -13.34 7.92 -17.59
N LYS A 256 -14.38 7.36 -18.23
CA LYS A 256 -14.43 7.20 -19.68
C LYS A 256 -14.48 8.54 -20.41
N ALA A 257 -15.20 9.52 -19.87
CA ALA A 257 -15.23 10.87 -20.44
C ALA A 257 -13.84 11.52 -20.41
N LEU A 258 -13.13 11.42 -19.29
CA LEU A 258 -11.77 11.96 -19.14
C LEU A 258 -10.75 11.24 -20.01
N LEU A 259 -10.94 9.95 -20.29
CA LEU A 259 -10.06 9.18 -21.17
C LEU A 259 -10.27 9.47 -22.67
N LYS A 260 -11.36 10.13 -23.05
CA LYS A 260 -11.69 10.36 -24.46
C LYS A 260 -10.61 11.20 -25.14
N GLY A 261 -9.96 10.62 -26.13
CA GLY A 261 -8.88 11.28 -26.90
C GLY A 261 -7.49 11.24 -26.25
N LYS A 262 -7.35 10.67 -25.04
CA LYS A 262 -6.07 10.57 -24.31
C LYS A 262 -5.41 9.21 -24.53
N LYS A 263 -4.08 9.18 -24.59
CA LYS A 263 -3.27 7.96 -24.82
C LYS A 263 -1.97 7.99 -24.00
N GLY A 264 -1.31 6.84 -23.88
CA GLY A 264 -0.03 6.68 -23.18
C GLY A 264 -0.11 7.11 -21.71
N ALA A 265 0.98 7.72 -21.22
CA ALA A 265 1.14 8.18 -19.83
C ALA A 265 -0.04 8.99 -19.30
N GLU A 266 -0.65 9.86 -20.11
CA GLU A 266 -1.78 10.67 -19.66
C GLU A 266 -3.03 9.81 -19.36
N ALA A 267 -3.32 8.83 -20.22
CA ALA A 267 -4.40 7.88 -19.99
C ALA A 267 -4.07 6.93 -18.82
N SER A 268 -2.81 6.55 -18.65
CA SER A 268 -2.36 5.73 -17.52
C SER A 268 -2.57 6.45 -16.19
N ARG A 269 -2.13 7.70 -16.08
CA ARG A 269 -2.32 8.54 -14.88
C ARG A 269 -3.79 8.68 -14.48
N ILE A 270 -4.69 8.89 -15.45
CA ILE A 270 -6.14 8.96 -15.20
C ILE A 270 -6.65 7.62 -14.68
N ASN A 271 -6.30 6.51 -15.33
CA ASN A 271 -6.71 5.18 -14.88
C ASN A 271 -6.18 4.86 -13.48
N MET A 272 -4.95 5.25 -13.17
CA MET A 272 -4.32 5.04 -11.87
C MET A 272 -5.06 5.80 -10.78
N LYS A 273 -5.37 7.08 -11.02
CA LYS A 273 -6.14 7.92 -10.10
C LYS A 273 -7.48 7.26 -9.73
N TYR A 274 -8.31 6.96 -10.72
CA TYR A 274 -9.64 6.38 -10.49
C TYR A 274 -9.59 5.00 -9.82
N ARG A 275 -8.62 4.15 -10.20
CA ARG A 275 -8.49 2.85 -9.54
C ARG A 275 -8.01 2.98 -8.10
N THR A 276 -7.08 3.90 -7.83
CA THR A 276 -6.60 4.17 -6.47
C THR A 276 -7.74 4.67 -5.61
N GLU A 277 -8.49 5.67 -6.09
CA GLU A 277 -9.68 6.22 -5.41
C GLU A 277 -10.72 5.13 -5.12
N LEU A 278 -11.00 4.25 -6.08
CA LEU A 278 -11.92 3.13 -5.88
C LEU A 278 -11.49 2.22 -4.71
N PHE A 279 -10.19 1.95 -4.56
CA PHE A 279 -9.68 1.14 -3.45
C PHE A 279 -9.60 1.92 -2.14
N THR A 280 -9.33 3.23 -2.15
CA THR A 280 -9.16 4.01 -0.93
C THR A 280 -10.48 4.53 -0.35
N ASN A 281 -11.46 4.89 -1.19
CA ASN A 281 -12.69 5.57 -0.75
C ASN A 281 -13.53 4.72 0.21
N ILE A 282 -13.44 3.39 0.09
CA ILE A 282 -14.13 2.49 1.01
C ILE A 282 -13.58 2.57 2.45
N TYR A 283 -12.35 3.03 2.61
CA TYR A 283 -11.74 3.24 3.93
C TYR A 283 -12.02 4.65 4.45
N LYS A 284 -12.08 5.65 3.56
CA LYS A 284 -12.25 7.06 3.94
C LYS A 284 -13.58 7.34 4.59
N LYS A 285 -14.68 6.74 4.11
CA LYS A 285 -16.02 7.01 4.68
C LYS A 285 -16.08 6.76 6.19
N LEU A 286 -15.55 5.63 6.68
CA LEU A 286 -15.57 5.35 8.12
C LEU A 286 -14.62 6.28 8.90
N ILE A 287 -13.56 6.79 8.27
CA ILE A 287 -12.72 7.83 8.87
C ILE A 287 -13.50 9.16 8.98
N ASP A 288 -14.29 9.50 7.96
CA ASP A 288 -15.17 10.67 7.98
C ASP A 288 -16.28 10.52 9.04
N ASP A 289 -16.91 9.35 9.12
CA ASP A 289 -17.91 9.04 10.15
C ASP A 289 -17.31 9.18 11.57
N TYR A 290 -16.05 8.77 11.77
CA TYR A 290 -15.32 9.01 13.02
C TYR A 290 -15.14 10.51 13.28
N LYS A 291 -14.64 11.25 12.28
CA LYS A 291 -14.42 12.70 12.39
C LYS A 291 -15.70 13.48 12.73
N GLU A 292 -16.83 13.06 12.21
CA GLU A 292 -18.14 13.69 12.46
C GLU A 292 -18.71 13.32 13.83
N SER A 293 -18.47 12.09 14.29
CA SER A 293 -19.06 11.54 15.51
C SER A 293 -18.21 11.76 16.76
N CYS A 294 -16.90 11.95 16.60
CA CYS A 294 -15.91 12.00 17.68
C CYS A 294 -15.23 13.37 17.66
N LYS A 295 -15.59 14.22 18.62
CA LYS A 295 -15.01 15.56 18.81
C LYS A 295 -14.05 15.57 19.98
#